data_AF-A0A972CY43-F1
#
_entry.id   AF-A0A972CY43-F1
#
_cell.length_a   1.000
_cell.length_b   1.000
_cell.length_c   1.000
_cell.angle_alpha   90.00
_cell.angle_beta   90.00
_cell.angle_gamma   90.00
#
_symmetry.space_group_name_H-M   'P 1'
#
loop_
_entity.id
_entity.type
_entity.pdbx_description
1 polymer ?
#
loop_
_entity_poly.entity_id
_entity_poly.type
_entity_poly.pdbx_seq_one_letter_code
_entity_poly.pdbx_strand_id
1 'polypeptide(L)'
;REKQILRAEKLTSKSSSVKKKGPNDPKRFITEINCTKDGEIADKQQLSIDTSRIIEEEKYDGFYGVCTNLEDDIQTIITINKRRWEIEESFKILKSEFKARPVYLSRDDRIQAHFTTYFLVLLVYRILEKKTNEKYTPSELIDTLNEMNFMELKGEGYIPTYIRTDLTDELHEKFNFRTDTQIVGSTKMKKIINQTKK
;
A
#
# COMPACT_ATOMS: atom_id res chain seq x y z
N ARG A 1 17.45 -12.34 -13.55
CA ARG A 1 18.68 -13.16 -13.61
C ARG A 1 19.09 -13.44 -15.06
N GLU A 2 18.28 -14.14 -15.86
CA GLU A 2 18.58 -14.52 -17.27
C GLU A 2 19.12 -13.38 -18.16
N LYS A 3 18.51 -12.18 -18.12
CA LYS A 3 19.00 -11.02 -18.89
C LYS A 3 20.43 -10.60 -18.54
N GLN A 4 20.89 -10.84 -17.30
CA GLN A 4 22.25 -10.55 -16.87
C GLN A 4 23.22 -11.66 -17.30
N ILE A 5 22.78 -12.93 -17.29
CA ILE A 5 23.56 -14.07 -17.80
C ILE A 5 23.85 -13.88 -19.30
N LEU A 6 22.84 -13.54 -20.11
CA LEU A 6 22.99 -13.23 -21.54
C LEU A 6 23.95 -12.06 -21.81
N ARG A 7 24.00 -11.08 -20.89
CA ARG A 7 24.96 -9.97 -20.98
C ARG A 7 26.36 -10.41 -20.61
N ALA A 8 26.52 -11.29 -19.62
CA ALA A 8 27.80 -11.87 -19.24
C ALA A 8 28.39 -12.71 -20.38
N GLU A 9 27.58 -13.54 -21.05
CA GLU A 9 27.97 -14.30 -22.26
C GLU A 9 28.47 -13.40 -23.41
N LYS A 10 27.80 -12.26 -23.60
CA LYS A 10 28.23 -11.26 -24.60
C LYS A 10 29.51 -10.53 -24.20
N LEU A 11 29.85 -10.48 -22.92
CA LEU A 11 31.07 -9.83 -22.41
C LEU A 11 32.27 -10.78 -22.45
N THR A 12 32.06 -12.08 -22.19
CA THR A 12 33.10 -13.10 -22.32
C THR A 12 33.54 -13.27 -23.78
N SER A 13 32.60 -13.20 -24.73
CA SER A 13 32.90 -13.26 -26.18
C SER A 13 33.62 -12.04 -26.75
N LYS A 14 33.60 -10.88 -26.07
CA LYS A 14 34.21 -9.63 -26.53
C LYS A 14 35.56 -9.28 -25.85
N SER A 15 36.13 -10.20 -25.07
CA SER A 15 37.38 -10.04 -24.29
C SER A 15 37.52 -8.65 -23.62
N SER A 16 36.53 -8.24 -22.83
CA SER A 16 36.56 -6.94 -22.13
C SER A 16 37.01 -7.10 -20.67
N SER A 17 37.88 -6.21 -20.15
CA SER A 17 38.44 -6.36 -18.79
C SER A 17 37.37 -6.26 -17.69
N VAL A 18 37.41 -7.16 -16.70
CA VAL A 18 36.44 -7.26 -15.62
C VAL A 18 36.97 -6.60 -14.32
N LYS A 19 37.24 -5.29 -14.35
CA LYS A 19 37.87 -4.58 -13.21
C LYS A 19 36.96 -4.31 -12.00
N LYS A 20 35.63 -4.37 -12.12
CA LYS A 20 34.69 -4.15 -11.01
C LYS A 20 33.51 -5.13 -11.10
N LYS A 21 33.20 -5.78 -9.98
CA LYS A 21 32.06 -6.69 -9.83
C LYS A 21 31.15 -6.15 -8.73
N GLY A 22 30.11 -5.41 -9.13
CA GLY A 22 29.07 -4.98 -8.19
C GLY A 22 28.02 -6.08 -7.99
N PRO A 23 27.21 -6.03 -6.91
CA PRO A 23 26.15 -6.99 -6.68
C PRO A 23 25.14 -7.06 -7.83
N ASN A 24 24.84 -5.93 -8.48
CA ASN A 24 23.89 -5.85 -9.61
C ASN A 24 24.55 -5.89 -11.01
N ASP A 25 25.86 -6.16 -11.09
CA ASP A 25 26.61 -6.15 -12.35
C ASP A 25 26.60 -7.55 -13.01
N PRO A 26 26.27 -7.68 -14.31
CA PRO A 26 26.44 -8.92 -15.08
C PRO A 26 27.82 -9.58 -14.93
N LYS A 27 28.86 -8.78 -14.68
CA LYS A 27 30.24 -9.25 -14.44
C LYS A 27 30.40 -10.17 -13.23
N ARG A 28 29.42 -10.22 -12.33
CA ARG A 28 29.40 -11.13 -11.18
C ARG A 28 29.38 -12.61 -11.59
N PHE A 29 28.90 -12.92 -12.78
CA PHE A 29 28.84 -14.28 -13.34
C PHE A 29 30.08 -14.66 -14.18
N ILE A 30 31.12 -13.83 -14.18
CA ILE A 30 32.33 -14.07 -14.98
C ILE A 30 33.49 -14.44 -14.05
N THR A 31 34.13 -15.56 -14.32
CA THR A 31 35.40 -16.01 -13.73
C THR A 31 36.54 -15.70 -14.70
N GLU A 32 37.67 -15.23 -14.16
CA GLU A 32 38.89 -15.00 -14.93
C GLU A 32 39.89 -16.09 -14.56
N ILE A 33 40.44 -16.78 -15.56
CA ILE A 33 41.55 -17.71 -15.40
C ILE A 33 42.79 -17.02 -15.99
N ASN A 34 43.77 -16.74 -15.12
CA ASN A 34 45.01 -16.03 -15.47
C ASN A 34 46.24 -16.95 -15.52
N CYS A 35 46.08 -18.25 -15.25
CA CYS A 35 47.17 -19.22 -15.23
C CYS A 35 46.90 -20.41 -16.15
N THR A 36 47.96 -20.96 -16.76
CA THR A 36 47.91 -22.21 -17.53
C THR A 36 47.76 -23.41 -16.58
N LYS A 37 47.44 -24.60 -17.12
CA LYS A 37 47.29 -25.84 -16.33
C LYS A 37 48.55 -26.21 -15.54
N ASP A 38 49.71 -25.72 -15.97
CA ASP A 38 51.02 -25.97 -15.37
C ASP A 38 51.45 -24.87 -14.37
N GLY A 39 50.58 -23.89 -14.08
CA GLY A 39 50.82 -22.85 -13.07
C GLY A 39 51.57 -21.62 -13.58
N GLU A 40 51.83 -21.51 -14.88
CA GLU A 40 52.50 -20.35 -15.48
C GLU A 40 51.53 -19.19 -15.72
N ILE A 41 52.03 -17.96 -15.68
CA ILE A 41 51.26 -16.73 -15.93
C ILE A 41 50.85 -16.72 -17.41
N ALA A 42 49.55 -16.69 -17.71
CA ALA A 42 49.05 -16.73 -19.07
C ALA A 42 49.03 -15.33 -19.72
N ASP A 43 49.58 -15.22 -20.94
CA ASP A 43 49.58 -13.98 -21.76
C ASP A 43 48.15 -13.50 -22.14
N LYS A 44 47.16 -14.39 -22.09
CA LYS A 44 45.77 -14.11 -22.43
C LYS A 44 44.86 -14.53 -21.27
N GLN A 45 44.13 -13.56 -20.71
CA GLN A 45 43.08 -13.86 -19.74
C GLN A 45 41.95 -14.63 -20.42
N GLN A 46 41.63 -15.82 -19.92
CA GLN A 46 40.46 -16.56 -20.36
C GLN A 46 39.28 -16.21 -19.46
N LEU A 47 38.25 -15.61 -20.04
CA LEU A 47 37.00 -15.30 -19.34
C LEU A 47 36.01 -16.45 -19.53
N SER A 48 35.61 -17.07 -18.43
CA SER A 48 34.58 -18.11 -18.41
C SER A 48 33.36 -17.67 -17.61
N ILE A 49 32.24 -18.33 -17.85
CA ILE A 49 31.04 -18.13 -17.06
C ILE A 49 31.10 -19.01 -15.82
N ASP A 50 30.78 -18.41 -14.68
CA ASP A 50 30.63 -19.12 -13.42
C ASP A 50 29.26 -19.82 -13.36
N THR A 51 29.21 -21.04 -13.89
CA THR A 51 28.01 -21.87 -13.86
C THR A 51 27.61 -22.25 -12.45
N SER A 52 28.57 -22.41 -11.54
CA SER A 52 28.31 -22.78 -10.14
C SER A 52 27.51 -21.70 -9.42
N ARG A 53 27.90 -20.43 -9.62
CA ARG A 53 27.21 -19.27 -9.07
C ARG A 53 25.83 -19.05 -9.69
N ILE A 54 25.66 -19.37 -10.98
CA ILE A 54 24.34 -19.33 -11.64
C ILE A 54 23.39 -20.36 -11.01
N ILE A 55 23.87 -21.59 -10.79
CA ILE A 55 23.10 -22.68 -10.17
C ILE A 55 22.75 -22.33 -8.72
N GLU A 56 23.67 -21.72 -7.98
CA GLU A 56 23.40 -21.28 -6.61
C GLU A 56 22.32 -20.19 -6.57
N GLU A 57 22.42 -19.16 -7.42
CA GLU A 57 21.39 -18.13 -7.51
C GLU A 57 20.04 -18.70 -8.02
N GLU A 58 20.06 -19.72 -8.88
CA GLU A 58 18.86 -20.43 -9.37
C GLU A 58 18.04 -21.08 -8.26
N LYS A 59 18.68 -21.59 -7.21
CA LYS A 59 18.00 -22.22 -6.08
C LYS A 59 17.02 -21.29 -5.37
N TYR A 60 17.23 -19.97 -5.51
CA TYR A 60 16.40 -18.94 -4.89
C TYR A 60 15.38 -18.34 -5.86
N ASP A 61 15.34 -18.77 -7.13
CA ASP A 61 14.33 -18.29 -8.06
C ASP A 61 12.92 -18.69 -7.59
N GLY A 62 11.98 -17.74 -7.63
CA GLY A 62 10.62 -17.93 -7.13
C GLY A 62 10.45 -17.72 -5.63
N PHE A 63 11.54 -17.56 -4.86
CA PHE A 63 11.46 -17.19 -3.45
C PHE A 63 11.48 -15.68 -3.25
N TYR A 64 10.65 -15.19 -2.33
CA TYR A 64 10.65 -13.78 -1.92
C TYR A 64 11.41 -13.64 -0.59
N GLY A 65 12.61 -13.08 -0.65
CA GLY A 65 13.43 -12.84 0.54
C GLY A 65 12.96 -11.62 1.33
N VAL A 66 12.79 -11.79 2.64
CA VAL A 66 12.49 -10.69 3.57
C VAL A 66 13.75 -10.35 4.36
N CYS A 67 14.34 -9.18 4.10
CA CYS A 67 15.39 -8.62 4.93
C CYS A 67 14.76 -7.73 6.01
N THR A 68 15.10 -7.96 7.27
CA THR A 68 14.60 -7.18 8.41
C THR A 68 15.70 -6.97 9.44
N ASN A 69 15.61 -5.87 10.19
CA ASN A 69 16.41 -5.60 11.39
C ASN A 69 15.70 -6.02 12.68
N LEU A 70 14.51 -6.62 12.56
CA LEU A 70 13.77 -7.17 13.70
C LEU A 70 14.39 -8.50 14.12
N GLU A 71 14.66 -8.64 15.41
CA GLU A 71 15.15 -9.87 16.05
C GLU A 71 13.97 -10.66 16.67
N ASP A 72 12.83 -10.67 15.99
CA ASP A 72 11.61 -11.37 16.41
C ASP A 72 11.51 -12.78 15.80
N ASP A 73 10.55 -13.57 16.28
CA ASP A 73 10.23 -14.86 15.68
C ASP A 73 9.87 -14.73 14.19
N ILE A 74 10.28 -15.73 13.40
CA ILE A 74 10.09 -15.76 11.95
C ILE A 74 8.60 -15.61 11.59
N GLN A 75 7.67 -16.21 12.36
CA GLN A 75 6.24 -16.10 12.11
C GLN A 75 5.74 -14.67 12.31
N THR A 76 6.25 -13.98 13.34
CA THR A 76 5.95 -12.57 13.61
C THR A 76 6.44 -11.68 12.47
N ILE A 77 7.69 -11.87 12.02
CA ILE A 77 8.27 -11.12 10.91
C ILE A 77 7.45 -11.29 9.63
N ILE A 78 7.07 -12.53 9.30
CA ILE A 78 6.22 -12.83 8.14
C ILE A 78 4.85 -12.18 8.28
N THR A 79 4.24 -12.23 9.46
CA THR A 79 2.93 -11.63 9.73
C THR A 79 2.97 -10.11 9.55
N ILE A 80 3.99 -9.43 10.08
CA ILE A 80 4.18 -7.99 9.89
C ILE A 80 4.42 -7.66 8.42
N ASN A 81 5.25 -8.44 7.72
CA ASN A 81 5.53 -8.22 6.30
C ASN A 81 4.25 -8.34 5.46
N LYS A 82 3.40 -9.33 5.78
CA LYS A 82 2.10 -9.50 5.14
C LYS A 82 1.20 -8.28 5.33
N ARG A 83 1.27 -7.51 6.42
CA ARG A 83 0.41 -6.32 6.59
C ARG A 83 0.80 -5.12 5.72
N ARG A 84 1.88 -5.20 4.94
CA ARG A 84 2.29 -4.10 4.03
C ARG A 84 1.22 -3.75 2.99
N TRP A 85 0.41 -4.72 2.57
CA TRP A 85 -0.66 -4.47 1.62
C TRP A 85 -1.72 -3.50 2.18
N GLU A 86 -1.87 -3.37 3.51
CA GLU A 86 -2.81 -2.43 4.14
C GLU A 86 -2.47 -0.97 3.80
N ILE A 87 -1.19 -0.68 3.60
CA ILE A 87 -0.72 0.64 3.14
C ILE A 87 -1.15 0.86 1.69
N GLU A 88 -0.93 -0.13 0.83
CA GLU A 88 -1.33 -0.06 -0.58
C GLU A 88 -2.84 0.08 -0.74
N GLU A 89 -3.62 -0.67 0.04
CA GLU A 89 -5.07 -0.54 0.09
C GLU A 89 -5.49 0.86 0.54
N SER A 90 -4.87 1.39 1.59
CA SER A 90 -5.17 2.74 2.07
C SER A 90 -4.91 3.79 0.98
N PHE A 91 -3.82 3.66 0.22
CA PHE A 91 -3.56 4.52 -0.94
C PHE A 91 -4.54 4.29 -2.08
N LYS A 92 -5.03 3.06 -2.26
CA LYS A 92 -6.06 2.75 -3.25
C LYS A 92 -7.38 3.46 -2.90
N ILE A 93 -7.84 3.35 -1.65
CA ILE A 93 -9.06 4.01 -1.14
C ILE A 93 -8.95 5.53 -1.28
N LEU A 94 -7.81 6.12 -0.92
CA LEU A 94 -7.57 7.55 -1.12
C LEU A 94 -7.77 7.98 -2.57
N LYS A 95 -7.25 7.19 -3.52
CA LYS A 95 -7.33 7.51 -4.95
C LYS A 95 -8.70 7.24 -5.55
N SER A 96 -9.32 6.11 -5.23
CA SER A 96 -10.60 5.69 -5.83
C SER A 96 -11.79 6.38 -5.18
N GLU A 97 -11.92 6.27 -3.86
CA GLU A 97 -13.11 6.71 -3.12
C GLU A 97 -13.05 8.21 -2.82
N PHE A 98 -11.95 8.64 -2.21
CA PHE A 98 -11.77 10.05 -1.83
C PHE A 98 -11.28 10.92 -2.99
N LYS A 99 -11.06 10.32 -4.17
CA LYS A 99 -10.65 11.00 -5.39
C LYS A 99 -9.46 11.92 -5.16
N ALA A 100 -8.50 11.48 -4.35
CA ALA A 100 -7.21 12.14 -4.12
C ALA A 100 -6.40 12.14 -5.42
N ARG A 101 -6.73 13.10 -6.30
CA ARG A 101 -6.06 13.30 -7.57
C ARG A 101 -4.73 14.03 -7.34
N PRO A 102 -3.76 13.88 -8.25
CA PRO A 102 -2.58 14.73 -8.25
C PRO A 102 -3.03 16.21 -8.30
N VAL A 103 -2.73 16.96 -7.25
CA VAL A 103 -2.98 18.41 -7.22
C VAL A 103 -1.65 19.10 -7.49
N TYR A 104 -1.64 19.98 -8.48
CA TYR A 104 -0.47 20.77 -8.86
C TYR A 104 -0.28 21.93 -7.86
N LEU A 105 0.09 21.58 -6.62
CA LEU A 105 0.43 22.53 -5.56
C LEU A 105 1.95 22.66 -5.51
N SER A 106 2.43 23.91 -5.52
CA SER A 106 3.87 24.20 -5.44
C SER A 106 4.29 24.83 -4.12
N ARG A 107 3.34 25.27 -3.30
CA ARG A 107 3.59 25.91 -2.01
C ARG A 107 3.51 24.85 -0.90
N ASP A 108 4.55 24.77 -0.07
CA ASP A 108 4.71 23.71 0.94
C ASP A 108 3.53 23.61 1.90
N ASP A 109 3.01 24.75 2.37
CA ASP A 109 1.86 24.80 3.28
C ASP A 109 0.57 24.22 2.65
N ARG A 110 0.35 24.44 1.35
CA ARG A 110 -0.79 23.89 0.62
C ARG A 110 -0.63 22.39 0.41
N ILE A 111 0.59 21.95 0.12
CA ILE A 111 0.91 20.53 0.00
C ILE A 111 0.63 19.83 1.34
N GLN A 112 1.15 20.39 2.45
CA GLN A 112 0.91 19.87 3.79
C GLN A 112 -0.59 19.81 4.12
N ALA A 113 -1.32 20.93 3.97
CA ALA A 113 -2.75 20.97 4.27
C ALA A 113 -3.55 19.92 3.48
N HIS A 114 -3.21 19.72 2.20
CA HIS A 114 -3.84 18.73 1.34
C HIS A 114 -3.61 17.29 1.83
N PHE A 115 -2.36 16.92 2.11
CA PHE A 115 -2.04 15.60 2.66
C PHE A 115 -2.65 15.37 4.03
N THR A 116 -2.61 16.37 4.92
CA THR A 116 -3.20 16.29 6.26
C THR A 116 -4.71 16.06 6.19
N THR A 117 -5.39 16.75 5.27
CA THR A 117 -6.85 16.57 5.07
C THR A 117 -7.17 15.14 4.66
N TYR A 118 -6.47 14.61 3.66
CA TYR A 118 -6.71 13.22 3.23
C TYR A 118 -6.35 12.18 4.29
N PHE A 119 -5.28 12.43 5.05
CA PHE A 119 -4.92 11.55 6.15
C PHE A 119 -6.01 11.54 7.24
N LEU A 120 -6.57 12.71 7.57
CA LEU A 120 -7.68 12.81 8.52
C LEU A 120 -8.94 12.12 8.02
N VAL A 121 -9.29 12.30 6.75
CA VAL A 121 -10.43 11.60 6.14
C VAL A 121 -10.24 10.08 6.17
N LEU A 122 -9.05 9.60 5.80
CA LEU A 122 -8.71 8.17 5.85
C LEU A 122 -8.78 7.63 7.29
N LEU A 123 -8.29 8.38 8.27
CA LEU A 123 -8.37 8.01 9.68
C LEU A 123 -9.82 7.87 10.14
N VAL A 124 -10.66 8.86 9.84
CA VAL A 124 -12.09 8.82 10.18
C VAL A 124 -12.76 7.60 9.53
N TYR A 125 -12.46 7.35 8.26
CA TYR A 125 -12.95 6.17 7.55
C TYR A 125 -12.51 4.86 8.21
N ARG A 126 -11.22 4.69 8.54
CA ARG A 126 -10.73 3.46 9.20
C ARG A 126 -11.34 3.25 10.58
N ILE A 127 -11.59 4.33 11.34
CA ILE A 127 -12.31 4.24 12.61
C ILE A 127 -13.74 3.73 12.38
N LEU A 128 -14.41 4.26 11.36
CA LEU A 128 -15.76 3.84 11.00
C LEU A 128 -15.79 2.37 10.58
N GLU A 129 -14.90 1.97 9.68
CA GLU A 129 -14.76 0.59 9.19
C GLU A 129 -14.55 -0.40 10.35
N LYS A 130 -13.66 -0.07 11.29
CA LYS A 130 -13.45 -0.88 12.51
C LYS A 130 -14.67 -0.92 13.41
N LYS A 131 -15.42 0.19 13.55
CA LYS A 131 -16.65 0.22 14.35
C LYS A 131 -17.76 -0.65 13.76
N THR A 132 -17.81 -0.77 12.43
CA THR A 132 -18.72 -1.66 11.69
C THR A 132 -18.13 -3.06 11.47
N ASN A 133 -17.11 -3.44 12.25
CA ASN A 133 -16.47 -4.75 12.20
C ASN A 133 -16.01 -5.18 10.79
N GLU A 134 -15.58 -4.23 9.95
CA GLU A 134 -15.09 -4.49 8.58
C GLU A 134 -16.10 -5.19 7.66
N LYS A 135 -17.40 -5.09 7.98
CA LYS A 135 -18.47 -5.78 7.24
C LYS A 135 -18.80 -5.13 5.90
N TYR A 136 -18.52 -3.83 5.75
CA TYR A 136 -18.92 -3.03 4.60
C TYR A 136 -17.71 -2.51 3.84
N THR A 137 -17.84 -2.39 2.54
CA THR A 137 -16.83 -1.85 1.65
C THR A 137 -16.68 -0.33 1.82
N PRO A 138 -15.53 0.25 1.41
CA PRO A 138 -15.34 1.70 1.39
C PRO A 138 -16.47 2.46 0.68
N SER A 139 -16.86 2.02 -0.52
CA SER A 139 -17.91 2.65 -1.33
C SER A 139 -19.26 2.60 -0.61
N GLU A 140 -19.67 1.44 -0.08
CA GLU A 140 -20.94 1.33 0.65
C GLU A 140 -21.03 2.31 1.83
N LEU A 141 -19.96 2.42 2.62
CA LEU A 141 -19.92 3.35 3.75
C LEU A 141 -19.96 4.81 3.29
N ILE A 142 -19.14 5.18 2.31
CA ILE A 142 -19.02 6.56 1.85
C ILE A 142 -20.30 7.00 1.14
N ASP A 143 -20.85 6.17 0.26
CA ASP A 143 -22.06 6.46 -0.49
C ASP A 143 -23.27 6.56 0.43
N THR A 144 -23.41 5.63 1.39
CA THR A 144 -24.48 5.71 2.39
C THR A 144 -24.41 7.01 3.18
N LEU A 145 -23.23 7.40 3.68
CA LEU A 145 -23.07 8.64 4.43
C LEU A 145 -23.35 9.88 3.57
N ASN A 146 -22.95 9.88 2.29
CA ASN A 146 -23.25 10.96 1.36
C ASN A 146 -24.75 11.04 1.02
N GLU A 147 -25.46 9.91 1.01
CA GLU A 147 -26.89 9.83 0.69
C GLU A 147 -27.78 10.11 1.88
N MET A 148 -27.29 10.01 3.13
CA MET A 148 -27.99 10.30 4.39
C MET A 148 -28.34 11.80 4.55
N ASN A 149 -29.18 12.29 3.64
CA ASN A 149 -29.64 13.67 3.56
C ASN A 149 -31.01 13.87 4.21
N PHE A 150 -31.34 15.13 4.45
CA PHE A 150 -32.57 15.54 5.11
C PHE A 150 -33.19 16.76 4.44
N MET A 151 -34.51 16.76 4.30
CA MET A 151 -35.29 17.93 3.92
C MET A 151 -35.74 18.67 5.19
N GLU A 152 -35.45 19.97 5.29
CA GLU A 152 -35.92 20.79 6.39
C GLU A 152 -37.39 21.19 6.19
N LEU A 153 -38.22 20.89 7.19
CA LEU A 153 -39.59 21.38 7.28
C LEU A 153 -39.63 22.50 8.34
N LYS A 154 -39.76 23.74 7.86
CA LYS A 154 -39.70 24.95 8.70
C LYS A 154 -40.69 24.87 9.86
N GLY A 155 -40.16 24.87 11.08
CA GLY A 155 -40.94 24.88 12.32
C GLY A 155 -41.22 23.51 12.93
N GLU A 156 -41.11 22.41 12.17
CA GLU A 156 -41.41 21.06 12.67
C GLU A 156 -40.17 20.17 12.82
N GLY A 157 -39.23 20.22 11.88
CA GLY A 157 -38.04 19.37 11.93
C GLY A 157 -37.45 19.02 10.58
N TYR A 158 -36.98 17.78 10.46
CA TYR A 158 -36.27 17.26 9.30
C TYR A 158 -36.87 15.94 8.85
N ILE A 159 -37.07 15.76 7.55
CA ILE A 159 -37.52 14.51 6.94
C ILE A 159 -36.31 13.83 6.31
N PRO A 160 -35.94 12.59 6.71
CA PRO A 160 -34.87 11.85 6.03
C PRO A 160 -35.26 11.57 4.58
N THR A 161 -34.34 11.82 3.65
CA THR A 161 -34.54 11.54 2.21
C THR A 161 -33.81 10.28 1.75
N TYR A 162 -33.16 9.56 2.68
CA TYR A 162 -32.46 8.32 2.41
C TYR A 162 -33.32 7.10 2.77
N ILE A 163 -32.96 5.96 2.19
CA ILE A 163 -33.63 4.69 2.43
C ILE A 163 -32.94 3.98 3.59
N ARG A 164 -33.75 3.42 4.49
CA ARG A 164 -33.25 2.57 5.58
C ARG A 164 -32.73 1.25 5.01
N THR A 165 -31.49 0.93 5.32
CA THR A 165 -30.78 -0.31 4.99
C THR A 165 -30.15 -0.92 6.25
N ASP A 166 -29.69 -2.16 6.16
CA ASP A 166 -28.94 -2.82 7.24
C ASP A 166 -27.72 -2.00 7.69
N LEU A 167 -27.05 -1.32 6.75
CA LEU A 167 -25.93 -0.44 7.07
C LEU A 167 -26.40 0.78 7.87
N THR A 168 -27.49 1.45 7.47
CA THR A 168 -28.00 2.59 8.24
C THR A 168 -28.46 2.18 9.64
N ASP A 169 -29.04 0.99 9.78
CA ASP A 169 -29.44 0.44 11.08
C ASP A 169 -28.22 0.18 11.96
N GLU A 170 -27.19 -0.48 11.42
CA GLU A 170 -25.96 -0.74 12.15
C GLU A 170 -25.27 0.57 12.58
N LEU A 171 -25.27 1.61 11.73
CA LEU A 171 -24.77 2.93 12.09
C LEU A 171 -25.59 3.55 13.23
N HIS A 172 -26.91 3.53 13.16
CA HIS A 172 -27.77 4.07 14.21
C HIS A 172 -27.58 3.36 15.56
N GLU A 173 -27.41 2.04 15.54
CA GLU A 173 -27.14 1.25 16.75
C GLU A 173 -25.76 1.56 17.33
N LYS A 174 -24.70 1.54 16.50
CA LYS A 174 -23.32 1.78 16.93
C LYS A 174 -23.09 3.17 17.51
N PHE A 175 -23.79 4.17 16.98
CA PHE A 175 -23.66 5.56 17.43
C PHE A 175 -24.80 6.03 18.35
N ASN A 176 -25.75 5.14 18.66
CA ASN A 176 -26.81 5.34 19.63
C ASN A 176 -27.70 6.56 19.36
N PHE A 177 -28.00 6.82 18.09
CA PHE A 177 -28.99 7.81 17.67
C PHE A 177 -29.71 7.35 16.41
N ARG A 178 -30.96 7.79 16.26
CA ARG A 178 -31.83 7.42 15.13
C ARG A 178 -32.34 8.64 14.40
N THR A 179 -32.19 8.63 13.07
CA THR A 179 -32.63 9.69 12.16
C THR A 179 -33.58 9.20 11.07
N ASP A 180 -33.97 7.92 11.11
CA ASP A 180 -34.83 7.20 10.16
C ASP A 180 -36.35 7.34 10.43
N THR A 181 -36.74 8.24 11.33
CA THR A 181 -38.16 8.50 11.64
C THR A 181 -38.80 9.42 10.61
N GLN A 182 -40.12 9.31 10.38
CA GLN A 182 -40.86 10.15 9.43
C GLN A 182 -40.54 11.65 9.57
N ILE A 183 -40.47 12.16 10.81
CA ILE A 183 -40.01 13.51 11.12
C ILE A 183 -39.04 13.45 12.31
N VAL A 184 -37.81 13.92 12.10
CA VAL A 184 -36.84 14.17 13.16
C VAL A 184 -37.01 15.61 13.65
N GLY A 185 -37.70 15.79 14.78
CA GLY A 185 -37.98 17.13 15.32
C GLY A 185 -36.71 17.96 15.57
N SER A 186 -36.80 19.29 15.40
CA SER A 186 -35.64 20.19 15.50
C SER A 186 -34.89 20.08 16.84
N THR A 187 -35.61 19.88 17.95
CA THR A 187 -35.00 19.69 19.28
C THR A 187 -34.17 18.41 19.35
N LYS A 188 -34.67 17.31 18.76
CA LYS A 188 -33.95 16.02 18.70
C LYS A 188 -32.71 16.15 17.82
N MET A 189 -32.82 16.77 16.65
CA MET A 189 -31.67 17.02 15.78
C MET A 189 -30.60 17.87 16.48
N LYS A 190 -30.99 18.95 17.16
CA LYS A 190 -30.08 19.77 17.98
C LYS A 190 -29.40 18.94 19.08
N LYS A 191 -30.14 18.03 19.73
CA LYS A 191 -29.57 17.12 20.76
C LYS A 191 -28.51 16.19 20.16
N ILE A 192 -28.76 15.62 18.98
CA ILE A 192 -27.80 14.77 18.26
C ILE A 192 -26.54 15.58 17.91
N ILE A 193 -26.70 16.77 17.31
CA ILE A 193 -25.57 17.63 16.96
C ILE A 193 -24.77 18.05 18.21
N ASN A 194 -25.43 18.30 19.33
CA ASN A 194 -24.73 18.65 20.57
C ASN A 194 -23.93 17.49 21.18
N GLN A 195 -24.20 16.23 20.80
CA GLN A 195 -23.38 15.10 21.24
C GLN A 195 -21.99 15.12 20.60
N THR A 196 -21.82 15.72 19.41
CA THR A 196 -20.52 15.78 18.72
C THR A 196 -19.61 16.90 19.25
N LYS A 197 -20.12 17.79 20.11
CA LYS A 197 -19.40 18.93 20.70
C LYS A 197 -18.87 18.68 22.11
N LYS A 198 -19.14 17.50 22.68
CA LYS A 198 -18.64 17.08 23.99
C LYS A 198 -17.35 16.30 23.82
#